data_AF-A0A7X6DDR6-F1
#
_entry.id   AF-A0A7X6DDR6-F1
#
_cell.length_a   1.000
_cell.length_b   1.000
_cell.length_c   1.000
_cell.angle_alpha   90.00
_cell.angle_beta   90.00
_cell.angle_gamma   90.00
#
_symmetry.space_group_name_H-M   'P 1'
#
loop_
_entity.id
_entity.type
_entity.pdbx_description
1 polymer ?
#
loop_
_entity_poly.entity_id
_entity_poly.type
_entity_poly.pdbx_seq_one_letter_code
_entity_poly.pdbx_strand_id
1 'polypeptide(L)'
;MRKLLVGGALALSSALALFGCTLTGQLPDAAVTGVVEDGSAETFRKVADATVWLIPAADVAAMAKTPIEVRKDAKNDEPLEDNLAANRDRYLKAKTNAKGEFSFAKVAGGKYFVYVEPANARYLPGGDKARKALTTTELGQGPLKIKVSGNVPAGATYIGSSRCISCHEDQQHFTGTLHRLGIAVIGKASKLQDYSRFPEFNKGLNKLLAGTKFWFHGYDGKRGFDKYHISTKAPADAGSASFTATFYKDSDGKLKFRTENLRDPADKPRVYPVEMTYGGGVYKQRYLVRVGENVFPFVQFNQNGSDAYADRGRKEWRDYHGDWFYNEQAKKLVDPPVAKSFDKECASCHYNGYTLTKTAAGNYKAGSANDKNGELDIDGDGRPNELNMGCETCHGPGSVHDKADEIDMPATIVNPKKLAAERADMICGQCHSRPQGNLNNDQPVNKDNKMILPGTARNVYLKDYTTREDAGKNDYWADGVHSKAHHQQYTDFIKSPKYRNGAQLVSCADCHDLHGGAKFAHQLKKDVKSVEACNSCHKKAADLKQHVAEKAKCTVDVAAITCASCHNTKTMQTGSGGKGLVARDGKNYWANDITSHLYDVPRKENVGFKGVAPGAAMPIPYSNACGAACHKV
;
A
#
# COMPACT_ATOMS: atom_id res chain seq x y z
N MET A 1 17.60 -1.26 89.60
CA MET A 1 16.30 -0.58 89.45
C MET A 1 15.39 -1.49 88.64
N ARG A 2 14.21 -1.84 89.20
CA ARG A 2 12.95 -2.43 88.65
C ARG A 2 12.97 -3.14 87.28
N LYS A 3 12.25 -4.23 86.99
CA LYS A 3 11.52 -5.33 87.66
C LYS A 3 10.90 -6.16 86.48
N LEU A 4 11.25 -7.43 86.33
CA LEU A 4 10.39 -8.63 86.12
C LEU A 4 8.98 -8.55 85.43
N LEU A 5 8.74 -9.52 84.52
CA LEU A 5 7.53 -10.39 84.29
C LEU A 5 6.72 -10.31 82.95
N VAL A 6 6.70 -11.47 82.26
CA VAL A 6 5.55 -12.33 81.81
C VAL A 6 4.52 -11.87 80.75
N GLY A 7 4.35 -12.75 79.73
CA GLY A 7 3.08 -13.19 79.08
C GLY A 7 2.32 -12.15 78.25
N GLY A 8 1.65 -12.41 77.12
CA GLY A 8 1.15 -13.62 76.46
C GLY A 8 -0.15 -13.24 75.70
N ALA A 9 -0.37 -13.84 74.53
CA ALA A 9 -1.67 -14.12 73.88
C ALA A 9 -2.47 -13.06 73.05
N LEU A 10 -2.78 -13.49 71.80
CA LEU A 10 -3.99 -13.29 70.93
C LEU A 10 -4.39 -11.85 70.52
N ALA A 11 -4.94 -11.52 69.35
CA ALA A 11 -5.48 -12.14 68.12
C ALA A 11 -5.47 -10.98 67.04
N LEU A 12 -5.51 -11.14 65.71
CA LEU A 12 -6.51 -11.78 64.86
C LEU A 12 -5.88 -12.01 63.48
N SER A 13 -6.00 -13.24 63.00
CA SER A 13 -5.86 -13.65 61.62
C SER A 13 -6.97 -13.02 60.75
N SER A 14 -6.59 -12.26 59.72
CA SER A 14 -7.48 -11.90 58.60
C SER A 14 -6.97 -12.60 57.35
N ALA A 15 -7.60 -13.74 57.04
CA ALA A 15 -7.43 -14.44 55.79
C ALA A 15 -8.08 -13.61 54.67
N LEU A 16 -7.27 -13.00 53.80
CA LEU A 16 -7.73 -12.62 52.47
C LEU A 16 -7.31 -13.73 51.51
N ALA A 17 -8.25 -14.62 51.24
CA ALA A 17 -8.11 -15.65 50.23
C ALA A 17 -7.95 -14.99 48.86
N LEU A 18 -6.77 -15.17 48.27
CA LEU A 18 -6.49 -14.99 46.84
C LEU A 18 -7.28 -16.02 46.04
N PHE A 19 -8.60 -15.83 45.91
CA PHE A 19 -9.40 -16.52 44.90
C PHE A 19 -9.57 -15.59 43.70
N GLY A 20 -8.56 -15.67 42.82
CA GLY A 20 -8.57 -15.10 41.48
C GLY A 20 -8.02 -16.11 40.47
N CYS A 21 -8.37 -17.39 40.62
CA CYS A 21 -8.22 -18.37 39.56
C CYS A 21 -9.08 -17.94 38.36
N THR A 22 -8.48 -17.29 37.37
CA THR A 22 -9.02 -17.33 36.02
C THR A 22 -8.83 -18.75 35.50
N LEU A 23 -9.80 -19.61 35.77
CA LEU A 23 -10.04 -20.83 34.99
C LEU A 23 -10.31 -20.41 33.54
N THR A 24 -9.27 -20.23 32.75
CA THR A 24 -9.39 -20.44 31.31
C THR A 24 -9.62 -21.94 31.16
N GLY A 25 -10.88 -22.35 31.01
CA GLY A 25 -11.21 -23.75 30.77
C GLY A 25 -10.33 -24.30 29.66
N GLN A 26 -9.62 -25.38 29.95
CA GLN A 26 -8.77 -26.06 28.97
C GLN A 26 -9.67 -26.49 27.82
N LEU A 27 -9.36 -26.05 26.60
CA LEU A 27 -10.13 -26.43 25.42
C LEU A 27 -10.09 -27.96 25.27
N PRO A 28 -11.19 -28.61 24.87
CA PRO A 28 -11.21 -30.06 24.73
C PRO A 28 -10.36 -30.49 23.53
N ASP A 29 -9.82 -31.71 23.59
CA ASP A 29 -9.28 -32.38 22.41
C ASP A 29 -10.41 -32.64 21.40
N ALA A 30 -10.09 -32.65 20.10
CA ALA A 30 -11.08 -32.89 19.05
C ALA A 30 -10.53 -33.78 17.93
N ALA A 31 -11.38 -34.63 17.36
CA ALA A 31 -11.13 -35.20 16.04
C ALA A 31 -11.51 -34.14 14.99
N VAL A 32 -10.70 -33.99 13.95
CA VAL A 32 -10.91 -32.98 12.91
C VAL A 32 -10.92 -33.68 11.57
N THR A 33 -11.94 -33.43 10.76
CA THR A 33 -12.03 -33.96 9.39
C THR A 33 -12.30 -32.82 8.44
N GLY A 34 -12.09 -33.05 7.14
CA GLY A 34 -12.45 -32.06 6.15
C GLY A 34 -12.07 -32.46 4.75
N VAL A 35 -12.23 -31.51 3.85
CA VAL A 35 -11.95 -31.64 2.43
C VAL A 35 -11.28 -30.38 1.90
N VAL A 36 -10.33 -30.55 0.97
CA VAL A 36 -9.70 -29.46 0.23
C VAL A 36 -10.25 -29.45 -1.20
N GLU A 37 -10.68 -28.28 -1.65
CA GLU A 37 -11.23 -28.05 -2.99
C GLU A 37 -10.78 -26.69 -3.56
N ASP A 38 -10.94 -26.45 -4.87
CA ASP A 38 -10.43 -25.24 -5.53
C ASP A 38 -11.51 -24.23 -5.96
N GLY A 39 -12.80 -24.57 -5.88
CA GLY A 39 -13.87 -23.85 -6.57
C GLY A 39 -15.10 -23.45 -5.73
N SER A 40 -16.24 -23.22 -6.37
CA SER A 40 -17.54 -22.93 -5.71
C SER A 40 -18.23 -24.23 -5.27
N ALA A 41 -19.50 -24.21 -4.83
CA ALA A 41 -20.20 -25.47 -4.52
C ALA A 41 -20.71 -26.18 -5.78
N GLU A 42 -20.75 -25.46 -6.90
CA GLU A 42 -21.27 -25.87 -8.20
C GLU A 42 -20.14 -26.33 -9.13
N THR A 43 -18.99 -25.65 -9.05
CA THR A 43 -17.80 -25.94 -9.87
C THR A 43 -16.58 -26.03 -8.99
N PHE A 44 -16.22 -27.25 -8.59
CA PHE A 44 -15.02 -27.49 -7.79
C PHE A 44 -14.36 -28.82 -8.15
N ARG A 45 -13.04 -28.86 -8.04
CA ARG A 45 -12.27 -30.10 -7.99
C ARG A 45 -11.81 -30.36 -6.58
N LYS A 46 -11.81 -31.63 -6.21
CA LYS A 46 -11.16 -32.10 -5.00
C LYS A 46 -9.65 -32.10 -5.20
N VAL A 47 -8.93 -31.56 -4.23
CA VAL A 47 -7.47 -31.42 -4.31
C VAL A 47 -6.83 -32.59 -3.57
N ALA A 48 -6.41 -33.59 -4.34
CA ALA A 48 -5.69 -34.75 -3.83
C ALA A 48 -4.25 -34.41 -3.44
N ASP A 49 -3.67 -35.23 -2.56
CA ASP A 49 -2.27 -35.20 -2.12
C ASP A 49 -1.78 -33.91 -1.45
N ALA A 50 -2.64 -32.92 -1.20
CA ALA A 50 -2.29 -31.72 -0.45
C ALA A 50 -2.03 -32.05 1.03
N THR A 51 -1.10 -31.35 1.65
CA THR A 51 -0.84 -31.49 3.09
C THR A 51 -1.57 -30.38 3.83
N VAL A 52 -2.48 -30.76 4.74
CA VAL A 52 -3.15 -29.85 5.66
C VAL A 52 -2.36 -29.81 6.95
N TRP A 53 -1.99 -28.60 7.37
CA TRP A 53 -1.20 -28.31 8.56
C TRP A 53 -2.06 -27.58 9.60
N LEU A 54 -1.93 -27.99 10.86
CA LEU A 54 -2.48 -27.25 12.01
C LEU A 54 -1.36 -26.49 12.70
N ILE A 55 -1.26 -25.19 12.42
CA ILE A 55 -0.23 -24.30 12.99
C ILE A 55 -0.78 -23.72 14.30
N PRO A 56 -0.15 -23.97 15.47
CA PRO A 56 -0.61 -23.43 16.75
C PRO A 56 -0.64 -21.90 16.74
N ALA A 57 -1.78 -21.33 17.12
CA ALA A 57 -1.96 -19.89 17.28
C ALA A 57 -0.98 -19.26 18.29
N ALA A 58 -0.55 -20.05 19.27
CA ALA A 58 0.42 -19.64 20.28
C ALA A 58 1.80 -19.32 19.68
N ASP A 59 2.20 -20.02 18.62
CA ASP A 59 3.51 -19.82 17.99
C ASP A 59 3.51 -18.54 17.14
N VAL A 60 2.42 -18.28 16.43
CA VAL A 60 2.18 -16.98 15.76
C VAL A 60 2.17 -15.83 16.78
N ALA A 61 1.51 -16.03 17.92
CA ALA A 61 1.50 -15.03 19.01
C ALA A 61 2.87 -14.86 19.67
N ALA A 62 3.69 -15.90 19.73
CA ALA A 62 5.05 -15.84 20.24
C ALA A 62 5.96 -15.07 19.28
N MET A 63 5.88 -15.35 17.97
CA MET A 63 6.59 -14.62 16.92
C MET A 63 6.28 -13.11 16.95
N ALA A 64 5.01 -12.75 17.19
CA ALA A 64 4.58 -11.35 17.26
C ALA A 64 5.25 -10.55 18.40
N LYS A 65 5.87 -11.19 19.40
CA LYS A 65 6.56 -10.53 20.52
C LYS A 65 7.94 -10.01 20.15
N THR A 66 8.52 -10.43 19.02
CA THR A 66 9.83 -9.94 18.55
C THR A 66 9.63 -8.93 17.42
N PRO A 67 10.51 -7.91 17.29
CA PRO A 67 10.54 -7.06 16.10
C PRO A 67 10.62 -7.91 14.82
N ILE A 68 9.88 -7.52 13.78
CA ILE A 68 9.96 -8.18 12.47
C ILE A 68 11.30 -7.88 11.80
N GLU A 69 11.91 -8.89 11.18
CA GLU A 69 13.09 -8.72 10.34
C GLU A 69 12.65 -8.54 8.89
N VAL A 70 12.91 -7.36 8.32
CA VAL A 70 12.52 -7.05 6.94
C VAL A 70 13.72 -7.31 6.03
N ARG A 71 14.01 -8.58 5.76
CA ARG A 71 15.15 -9.00 4.93
C ARG A 71 14.91 -10.37 4.29
N LYS A 72 15.69 -10.70 3.25
CA LYS A 72 15.67 -12.06 2.68
C LYS A 72 16.05 -13.08 3.74
N ASP A 73 15.42 -14.26 3.67
CA ASP A 73 15.63 -15.37 4.62
C ASP A 73 15.36 -15.01 6.09
N ALA A 74 14.56 -13.96 6.33
CA ALA A 74 13.97 -13.73 7.63
C ALA A 74 13.15 -14.96 8.06
N LYS A 75 13.07 -15.16 9.38
CA LYS A 75 12.39 -16.31 9.99
C LYS A 75 11.16 -15.87 10.79
N ASN A 76 10.74 -14.62 10.64
CA ASN A 76 9.70 -14.02 11.46
C ASN A 76 8.85 -12.94 10.76
N ASP A 77 8.81 -12.97 9.43
CA ASP A 77 8.10 -12.02 8.58
C ASP A 77 7.02 -12.66 7.69
N GLU A 78 6.90 -13.99 7.68
CA GLU A 78 5.78 -14.73 7.10
C GLU A 78 5.10 -15.58 8.20
N PRO A 79 4.05 -15.06 8.88
CA PRO A 79 3.55 -15.63 10.14
C PRO A 79 3.15 -17.11 10.10
N LEU A 80 2.68 -17.64 8.97
CA LEU A 80 2.36 -19.07 8.86
C LEU A 80 3.53 -19.83 8.25
N GLU A 81 4.10 -19.34 7.16
CA GLU A 81 5.15 -20.07 6.42
C GLU A 81 6.45 -20.20 7.21
N ASP A 82 6.88 -19.18 7.94
CA ASP A 82 8.09 -19.27 8.78
C ASP A 82 7.89 -20.18 9.99
N ASN A 83 6.73 -20.08 10.65
CA ASN A 83 6.39 -20.97 11.76
C ASN A 83 6.31 -22.43 11.29
N LEU A 84 5.68 -22.66 10.14
CA LEU A 84 5.62 -23.98 9.52
C LEU A 84 7.04 -24.49 9.21
N ALA A 85 7.86 -23.70 8.51
CA ALA A 85 9.22 -24.07 8.14
C ALA A 85 10.08 -24.45 9.36
N ALA A 86 9.95 -23.73 10.46
CA ALA A 86 10.70 -23.98 11.69
C ALA A 86 10.22 -25.21 12.48
N ASN A 87 8.98 -25.68 12.26
CA ASN A 87 8.32 -26.67 13.12
C ASN A 87 7.67 -27.85 12.37
N ARG A 88 8.05 -28.11 11.11
CA ARG A 88 7.47 -29.17 10.26
C ARG A 88 7.46 -30.56 10.90
N ASP A 89 8.43 -30.87 11.76
CA ASP A 89 8.55 -32.16 12.44
C ASP A 89 7.63 -32.28 13.67
N ARG A 90 7.10 -31.15 14.15
CA ARG A 90 6.30 -31.06 15.37
C ARG A 90 4.82 -30.79 15.11
N TYR A 91 4.50 -30.05 14.05
CA TYR A 91 3.12 -29.69 13.74
C TYR A 91 2.33 -30.89 13.23
N LEU A 92 1.05 -30.96 13.63
CA LEU A 92 0.13 -31.95 13.11
C LEU A 92 -0.10 -31.69 11.62
N LYS A 93 0.03 -32.76 10.83
CA LYS A 93 -0.22 -32.75 9.39
C LYS A 93 -1.04 -33.95 8.96
N ALA A 94 -1.90 -33.74 7.96
CA ALA A 94 -2.67 -34.81 7.32
C ALA A 94 -2.63 -34.60 5.80
N LYS A 95 -2.41 -35.69 5.05
CA LYS A 95 -2.43 -35.65 3.59
C LYS A 95 -3.86 -35.91 3.10
N THR A 96 -4.30 -35.19 2.07
CA THR A 96 -5.59 -35.45 1.44
C THR A 96 -5.56 -36.70 0.57
N ASN A 97 -6.63 -37.49 0.59
CA ASN A 97 -6.81 -38.65 -0.30
C ASN A 97 -7.23 -38.22 -1.71
N ALA A 98 -7.51 -39.17 -2.61
CA ALA A 98 -7.97 -38.90 -3.97
C ALA A 98 -9.29 -38.10 -4.07
N LYS A 99 -10.11 -38.10 -3.01
CA LYS A 99 -11.33 -37.32 -2.87
C LYS A 99 -11.10 -35.96 -2.18
N GLY A 100 -9.84 -35.59 -1.95
CA GLY A 100 -9.45 -34.36 -1.26
C GLY A 100 -9.70 -34.38 0.25
N GLU A 101 -10.06 -35.53 0.83
CA GLU A 101 -10.45 -35.64 2.23
C GLU A 101 -9.23 -35.84 3.13
N PHE A 102 -9.25 -35.23 4.32
CA PHE A 102 -8.23 -35.40 5.36
C PHE A 102 -8.86 -35.64 6.73
N SER A 103 -8.09 -36.23 7.64
CA SER A 103 -8.53 -36.46 9.02
C SER A 103 -7.37 -36.40 10.01
N PHE A 104 -7.62 -35.78 11.16
CA PHE A 104 -6.83 -35.85 12.37
C PHE A 104 -7.63 -36.62 13.42
N ALA A 105 -7.14 -37.79 13.83
CA ALA A 105 -7.83 -38.60 14.84
C ALA A 105 -7.92 -37.88 16.20
N LYS A 106 -6.90 -37.09 16.54
CA LYS A 106 -6.82 -36.33 17.78
C LYS A 106 -6.01 -35.05 17.58
N VAL A 107 -6.62 -33.91 17.90
CA VAL A 107 -5.99 -32.59 17.97
C VAL A 107 -6.08 -32.12 19.41
N ALA A 108 -4.92 -31.81 20.01
CA ALA A 108 -4.86 -31.36 21.40
C ALA A 108 -5.58 -30.02 21.58
N GLY A 109 -6.27 -29.86 22.71
CA GLY A 109 -7.00 -28.64 23.09
C GLY A 109 -6.21 -27.35 22.85
N GLY A 110 -6.72 -26.48 21.98
CA GLY A 110 -5.99 -25.29 21.57
C GLY A 110 -6.67 -24.48 20.46
N LYS A 111 -5.91 -23.54 19.90
CA LYS A 111 -6.29 -22.74 18.72
C LYS A 111 -5.27 -22.95 17.61
N TYR A 112 -5.76 -23.15 16.38
CA TYR A 112 -4.91 -23.47 15.23
C TYR A 112 -5.33 -22.67 14.00
N PHE A 113 -4.33 -22.24 13.23
CA PHE A 113 -4.52 -21.86 11.84
C PHE A 113 -4.47 -23.10 10.97
N VAL A 114 -5.39 -23.19 10.01
CA VAL A 114 -5.47 -24.32 9.06
C VAL A 114 -4.83 -23.89 7.75
N TYR A 115 -3.65 -24.42 7.45
CA TYR A 115 -2.85 -24.06 6.29
C TYR A 115 -2.70 -25.25 5.35
N VAL A 116 -2.89 -25.04 4.05
CA VAL A 116 -2.77 -26.08 3.03
C VAL A 116 -1.50 -25.85 2.21
N GLU A 117 -0.69 -26.88 2.11
CA GLU A 117 0.49 -26.96 1.23
C GLU A 117 0.16 -27.94 0.07
N PRO A 118 -0.16 -27.42 -1.13
CA PRO A 118 -0.47 -28.26 -2.29
C PRO A 118 0.72 -29.11 -2.73
N ALA A 119 0.44 -30.28 -3.31
CA ALA A 119 1.49 -31.20 -3.80
C ALA A 119 2.13 -30.77 -5.13
N ASN A 120 1.53 -29.81 -5.84
CA ASN A 120 2.00 -29.37 -7.15
C ASN A 120 1.70 -27.87 -7.37
N ALA A 121 2.31 -27.31 -8.42
CA ALA A 121 2.24 -25.88 -8.72
C ALA A 121 0.89 -25.41 -9.31
N ARG A 122 -0.09 -26.29 -9.50
CA ARG A 122 -1.44 -25.91 -9.98
C ARG A 122 -2.18 -25.03 -8.98
N TYR A 123 -1.86 -25.17 -7.69
CA TYR A 123 -2.49 -24.42 -6.60
C TYR A 123 -1.44 -23.69 -5.78
N LEU A 124 -1.85 -22.58 -5.17
CA LEU A 124 -1.00 -21.81 -4.28
C LEU A 124 -1.20 -22.25 -2.81
N PRO A 125 -0.11 -22.26 -2.01
CA PRO A 125 -0.20 -22.50 -0.56
C PRO A 125 -1.11 -21.51 0.17
N GLY A 126 -1.73 -21.96 1.27
CA GLY A 126 -2.63 -21.16 2.10
C GLY A 126 -4.01 -21.80 2.27
N GLY A 127 -5.04 -21.16 1.72
CA GLY A 127 -6.44 -21.56 1.86
C GLY A 127 -7.31 -20.50 2.54
N ASP A 128 -8.61 -20.49 2.24
CA ASP A 128 -9.59 -19.56 2.79
C ASP A 128 -9.80 -19.65 4.31
N LYS A 129 -9.29 -20.72 4.95
CA LYS A 129 -9.30 -20.92 6.42
C LYS A 129 -7.97 -20.57 7.10
N ALA A 130 -6.95 -20.13 6.36
CA ALA A 130 -5.63 -19.86 6.91
C ALA A 130 -5.54 -18.57 7.74
N ARG A 131 -6.52 -17.65 7.64
CA ARG A 131 -6.40 -16.30 8.23
C ARG A 131 -6.97 -16.14 9.63
N LYS A 132 -7.81 -17.06 10.09
CA LYS A 132 -8.43 -17.00 11.41
C LYS A 132 -8.12 -18.28 12.18
N ALA A 133 -7.59 -18.13 13.39
CA ALA A 133 -7.36 -19.27 14.25
C ALA A 133 -8.70 -19.83 14.75
N LEU A 134 -8.87 -21.14 14.61
CA LEU A 134 -10.05 -21.88 15.07
C LEU A 134 -9.69 -22.63 16.35
N THR A 135 -10.58 -22.59 17.33
CA THR A 135 -10.51 -23.45 18.52
C THR A 135 -10.74 -24.91 18.14
N THR A 136 -10.24 -25.85 18.94
CA THR A 136 -10.56 -27.28 18.77
C THR A 136 -12.06 -27.56 18.82
N THR A 137 -12.83 -26.79 19.60
CA THR A 137 -14.29 -26.85 19.57
C THR A 137 -14.85 -26.48 18.20
N GLU A 138 -14.40 -25.38 17.58
CA GLU A 138 -14.82 -24.98 16.22
C GLU A 138 -14.36 -25.99 15.15
N LEU A 139 -13.16 -26.54 15.28
CA LEU A 139 -12.62 -27.54 14.36
C LEU A 139 -13.35 -28.88 14.44
N GLY A 140 -13.90 -29.22 15.62
CA GLY A 140 -14.64 -30.47 15.87
C GLY A 140 -16.14 -30.40 15.57
N GLN A 141 -16.69 -29.23 15.19
CA GLN A 141 -18.14 -29.07 14.91
C GLN A 141 -18.62 -29.78 13.63
N GLY A 142 -17.70 -30.17 12.75
CA GLY A 142 -18.00 -30.90 11.53
C GLY A 142 -16.87 -30.83 10.51
N PRO A 143 -17.02 -31.48 9.35
CA PRO A 143 -15.99 -31.49 8.33
C PRO A 143 -15.68 -30.07 7.82
N LEU A 144 -14.41 -29.69 7.88
CA LEU A 144 -13.92 -28.43 7.31
C LEU A 144 -14.00 -28.47 5.78
N LYS A 145 -14.47 -27.38 5.18
CA LYS A 145 -14.37 -27.16 3.72
C LYS A 145 -13.32 -26.07 3.50
N ILE A 146 -12.17 -26.46 2.98
CA ILE A 146 -11.04 -25.54 2.74
C ILE A 146 -10.93 -25.30 1.24
N LYS A 147 -10.91 -24.03 0.84
CA LYS A 147 -10.77 -23.62 -0.56
C LYS A 147 -9.37 -23.07 -0.81
N VAL A 148 -8.65 -23.65 -1.77
CA VAL A 148 -7.34 -23.17 -2.21
C VAL A 148 -7.43 -22.34 -3.48
N SER A 149 -6.49 -21.42 -3.66
CA SER A 149 -6.37 -20.65 -4.89
C SER A 149 -5.72 -21.49 -5.98
N GLY A 150 -6.20 -21.36 -7.22
CA GLY A 150 -5.40 -21.69 -8.40
C GLY A 150 -4.13 -20.84 -8.46
N ASN A 151 -3.21 -21.27 -9.32
CA ASN A 151 -1.99 -20.55 -9.65
C ASN A 151 -2.04 -20.06 -11.10
N VAL A 152 -1.13 -19.17 -11.48
CA VAL A 152 -0.94 -18.77 -12.88
C VAL A 152 -0.29 -19.93 -13.66
N PRO A 153 -0.95 -20.47 -14.69
CA PRO A 153 -0.37 -21.54 -15.50
C PRO A 153 0.87 -21.07 -16.27
N ALA A 154 1.82 -21.98 -16.50
CA ALA A 154 2.99 -21.69 -17.31
C ALA A 154 2.58 -21.26 -18.73
N GLY A 155 3.19 -20.19 -19.25
CA GLY A 155 2.88 -19.65 -20.57
C GLY A 155 1.58 -18.86 -20.69
N ALA A 156 0.84 -18.64 -19.58
CA ALA A 156 -0.32 -17.75 -19.59
C ALA A 156 0.10 -16.31 -19.95
N THR A 157 -0.72 -15.64 -20.75
CA THR A 157 -0.51 -14.28 -21.24
C THR A 157 -1.61 -13.36 -20.77
N TYR A 158 -1.32 -12.06 -20.74
CA TYR A 158 -2.28 -11.03 -20.38
C TYR A 158 -3.32 -10.85 -21.49
N ILE A 159 -4.59 -10.64 -21.12
CA ILE A 159 -5.73 -10.48 -22.04
C ILE A 159 -6.48 -9.15 -21.89
N GLY A 160 -6.10 -8.33 -20.90
CA GLY A 160 -6.69 -7.01 -20.64
C GLY A 160 -8.01 -7.07 -19.87
N SER A 161 -8.24 -6.09 -18.99
CA SER A 161 -9.42 -6.06 -18.11
C SER A 161 -10.76 -6.05 -18.86
N SER A 162 -10.84 -5.52 -20.09
CA SER A 162 -12.06 -5.58 -20.90
C SER A 162 -12.50 -7.00 -21.19
N ARG A 163 -11.56 -7.93 -21.33
CA ARG A 163 -11.89 -9.34 -21.54
C ARG A 163 -12.41 -9.96 -20.24
N CYS A 164 -11.78 -9.66 -19.12
CA CYS A 164 -12.21 -10.10 -17.79
C CYS A 164 -13.64 -9.62 -17.47
N ILE A 165 -13.91 -8.32 -17.67
CA ILE A 165 -15.22 -7.71 -17.36
C ILE A 165 -16.33 -8.27 -18.24
N SER A 166 -16.03 -8.80 -19.43
CA SER A 166 -17.07 -9.40 -20.30
C SER A 166 -17.71 -10.67 -19.72
N CYS A 167 -17.06 -11.31 -18.74
CA CYS A 167 -17.65 -12.42 -17.97
C CYS A 167 -17.87 -12.06 -16.48
N HIS A 168 -17.18 -11.03 -15.98
CA HIS A 168 -17.26 -10.53 -14.59
C HIS A 168 -17.84 -9.12 -14.54
N GLU A 169 -19.04 -8.94 -15.10
CA GLU A 169 -19.68 -7.63 -15.24
C GLU A 169 -19.91 -6.93 -13.89
N ASP A 170 -20.12 -7.71 -12.83
CA ASP A 170 -20.30 -7.24 -11.45
C ASP A 170 -19.05 -6.54 -10.88
N GLN A 171 -17.89 -6.69 -11.54
CA GLN A 171 -16.64 -6.05 -11.16
C GLN A 171 -16.35 -4.76 -11.95
N GLN A 172 -17.26 -4.30 -12.80
CA GLN A 172 -17.09 -3.07 -13.60
C GLN A 172 -16.80 -1.82 -12.76
N HIS A 173 -17.24 -1.78 -11.49
CA HIS A 173 -16.93 -0.71 -10.54
C HIS A 173 -15.44 -0.43 -10.37
N PHE A 174 -14.57 -1.39 -10.71
CA PHE A 174 -13.12 -1.23 -10.68
C PHE A 174 -12.64 -0.07 -11.58
N THR A 175 -13.36 0.20 -12.69
CA THR A 175 -13.08 1.32 -13.61
C THR A 175 -13.15 2.70 -12.94
N GLY A 176 -13.88 2.80 -11.82
CA GLY A 176 -14.00 4.00 -11.00
C GLY A 176 -12.97 4.14 -9.88
N THR A 177 -11.92 3.30 -9.87
CA THR A 177 -10.89 3.30 -8.81
C THR A 177 -9.62 4.00 -9.25
N LEU A 178 -8.83 4.54 -8.30
CA LEU A 178 -7.56 5.20 -8.64
C LEU A 178 -6.48 4.25 -9.16
N HIS A 179 -6.66 2.94 -8.96
CA HIS A 179 -5.84 1.93 -9.64
C HIS A 179 -6.04 1.94 -11.15
N ARG A 180 -7.18 2.42 -11.67
CA ARG A 180 -7.48 2.54 -13.10
C ARG A 180 -7.40 3.97 -13.64
N LEU A 181 -7.47 4.96 -12.77
CA LEU A 181 -7.45 6.39 -13.15
C LEU A 181 -6.08 7.06 -12.96
N GLY A 182 -5.05 6.32 -12.56
CA GLY A 182 -3.72 6.87 -12.26
C GLY A 182 -3.02 7.54 -13.44
N ILE A 183 -3.30 7.11 -14.67
CA ILE A 183 -2.74 7.61 -15.93
C ILE A 183 -3.90 7.87 -16.88
N ALA A 184 -3.99 9.07 -17.44
CA ALA A 184 -5.06 9.42 -18.37
C ALA A 184 -4.50 10.19 -19.56
N VAL A 185 -4.91 9.81 -20.77
CA VAL A 185 -4.59 10.56 -21.99
C VAL A 185 -5.39 11.86 -22.01
N ILE A 186 -4.68 12.98 -22.19
CA ILE A 186 -5.30 14.30 -22.16
C ILE A 186 -6.29 14.44 -23.32
N GLY A 187 -7.53 14.79 -23.01
CA GLY A 187 -8.59 14.98 -23.99
C GLY A 187 -9.21 13.68 -24.54
N LYS A 188 -8.77 12.50 -24.08
CA LYS A 188 -9.28 11.20 -24.54
C LYS A 188 -9.33 10.19 -23.39
N ALA A 189 -10.42 10.21 -22.63
CA ALA A 189 -10.69 9.17 -21.64
C ALA A 189 -10.86 7.80 -22.33
N SER A 190 -10.29 6.74 -21.75
CA SER A 190 -10.52 5.37 -22.21
C SER A 190 -11.90 4.87 -21.76
N LYS A 191 -12.40 3.78 -22.35
CA LYS A 191 -13.67 3.16 -21.94
C LYS A 191 -13.54 2.34 -20.64
N LEU A 192 -12.32 2.23 -20.11
CA LEU A 192 -12.04 1.58 -18.82
C LEU A 192 -11.89 2.59 -17.68
N GLN A 193 -12.15 3.88 -17.92
CA GLN A 193 -11.94 4.93 -16.92
C GLN A 193 -13.26 5.64 -16.59
N ASP A 194 -13.72 5.50 -15.35
CA ASP A 194 -14.85 6.23 -14.80
C ASP A 194 -14.39 7.27 -13.76
N TYR A 195 -14.50 8.55 -14.10
CA TYR A 195 -14.10 9.66 -13.24
C TYR A 195 -15.23 10.16 -12.32
N SER A 196 -16.41 9.55 -12.33
CA SER A 196 -17.61 10.02 -11.60
C SER A 196 -17.36 10.31 -10.11
N ARG A 197 -16.45 9.55 -9.49
CA ARG A 197 -16.07 9.68 -8.07
C ARG A 197 -15.05 10.78 -7.78
N PHE A 198 -14.46 11.38 -8.81
CA PHE A 198 -13.37 12.35 -8.72
C PHE A 198 -13.66 13.59 -9.58
N PRO A 199 -14.67 14.41 -9.24
CA PRO A 199 -15.03 15.60 -10.02
C PRO A 199 -13.87 16.60 -10.16
N GLU A 200 -12.97 16.64 -9.17
CA GLU A 200 -11.80 17.52 -9.15
C GLU A 200 -10.55 16.90 -9.80
N PHE A 201 -10.68 15.77 -10.52
CA PHE A 201 -9.55 15.04 -11.11
C PHE A 201 -8.66 15.95 -11.97
N ASN A 202 -9.28 16.82 -12.77
CA ASN A 202 -8.62 17.72 -13.71
C ASN A 202 -8.36 19.13 -13.16
N LYS A 203 -8.49 19.38 -11.86
CA LYS A 203 -8.30 20.73 -11.28
C LYS A 203 -6.95 21.36 -11.68
N GLY A 204 -5.88 20.58 -11.64
CA GLY A 204 -4.55 21.01 -12.08
C GLY A 204 -4.44 21.14 -13.59
N LEU A 205 -4.88 20.12 -14.33
CA LEU A 205 -4.86 20.10 -15.80
C LEU A 205 -5.61 21.30 -16.40
N ASN A 206 -6.77 21.66 -15.85
CA ASN A 206 -7.57 22.80 -16.30
C ASN A 206 -6.80 24.13 -16.21
N LYS A 207 -5.97 24.30 -15.17
CA LYS A 207 -5.09 25.48 -15.05
C LYS A 207 -4.01 25.50 -16.12
N LEU A 208 -3.43 24.35 -16.45
CA LEU A 208 -2.43 24.25 -17.52
C LEU A 208 -3.03 24.55 -18.89
N LEU A 209 -4.22 23.99 -19.18
CA LEU A 209 -4.97 24.25 -20.41
C LEU A 209 -5.35 25.74 -20.56
N ALA A 210 -5.52 26.46 -19.45
CA ALA A 210 -5.78 27.90 -19.43
C ALA A 210 -4.54 28.78 -19.67
N GLY A 211 -3.35 28.21 -19.88
CA GLY A 211 -2.17 28.98 -20.28
C GLY A 211 -1.18 29.30 -19.15
N THR A 212 -1.03 28.42 -18.16
CA THR A 212 -0.18 28.71 -16.98
C THR A 212 1.31 28.88 -17.37
N LYS A 213 1.92 29.99 -16.94
CA LYS A 213 3.38 30.21 -17.00
C LYS A 213 4.00 30.00 -15.63
N PHE A 214 5.02 29.13 -15.57
CA PHE A 214 5.82 28.91 -14.38
C PHE A 214 7.20 29.54 -14.49
N TRP A 215 7.67 30.08 -13.37
CA TRP A 215 9.03 30.55 -13.18
C TRP A 215 9.76 29.56 -12.26
N PHE A 216 10.89 29.03 -12.74
CA PHE A 216 11.76 28.16 -11.96
C PHE A 216 12.93 28.99 -11.43
N HIS A 217 13.02 29.12 -10.11
CA HIS A 217 13.96 30.03 -9.47
C HIS A 217 14.52 29.49 -8.15
N GLY A 218 15.57 30.12 -7.63
CA GLY A 218 16.16 29.76 -6.33
C GLY A 218 16.61 28.29 -6.25
N TYR A 219 17.38 27.86 -7.24
CA TYR A 219 17.90 26.50 -7.35
C TYR A 219 18.71 26.09 -6.10
N ASP A 220 18.52 24.84 -5.67
CA ASP A 220 19.31 24.20 -4.62
C ASP A 220 19.61 22.75 -5.00
N GLY A 221 20.86 22.48 -5.36
CA GLY A 221 21.32 21.16 -5.77
C GLY A 221 21.34 20.12 -4.66
N LYS A 222 21.13 20.51 -3.40
CA LYS A 222 21.07 19.57 -2.26
C LYS A 222 19.66 18.99 -2.07
N ARG A 223 18.65 19.55 -2.73
CA ARG A 223 17.27 19.02 -2.71
C ARG A 223 17.13 17.83 -3.67
N GLY A 224 16.10 17.03 -3.45
CA GLY A 224 15.80 15.83 -4.23
C GLY A 224 15.24 16.18 -5.62
N PHE A 225 14.00 15.79 -5.90
CA PHE A 225 13.33 16.12 -7.16
C PHE A 225 12.83 17.57 -7.25
N ASP A 226 12.79 18.29 -6.12
CA ASP A 226 12.23 19.64 -5.98
C ASP A 226 13.33 20.69 -5.81
N LYS A 227 14.25 20.74 -6.77
CA LYS A 227 15.44 21.61 -6.74
C LYS A 227 15.12 23.08 -6.95
N TYR A 228 13.98 23.42 -7.54
CA TYR A 228 13.55 24.80 -7.76
C TYR A 228 12.39 25.19 -6.84
N HIS A 229 12.29 26.47 -6.57
CA HIS A 229 11.00 27.09 -6.28
C HIS A 229 10.25 27.28 -7.60
N ILE A 230 8.96 26.98 -7.59
CA ILE A 230 8.06 27.16 -8.73
C ILE A 230 6.98 28.18 -8.36
N SER A 231 6.72 29.14 -9.24
CA SER A 231 5.69 30.15 -9.05
C SER A 231 5.00 30.49 -10.37
N THR A 232 3.72 30.89 -10.29
CA THR A 232 2.94 31.39 -11.44
C THR A 232 3.14 32.88 -11.70
N LYS A 233 3.95 33.54 -10.87
CA LYS A 233 4.36 34.94 -10.99
C LYS A 233 5.88 35.02 -11.03
N ALA A 234 6.42 36.04 -11.68
CA ALA A 234 7.85 36.29 -11.67
C ALA A 234 8.37 36.43 -10.23
N PRO A 235 9.54 35.85 -9.89
CA PRO A 235 10.14 36.05 -8.59
C PRO A 235 10.56 37.52 -8.41
N ALA A 236 10.54 37.99 -7.16
CA ALA A 236 10.94 39.36 -6.83
C ALA A 236 12.39 39.66 -7.25
N ASP A 237 13.27 38.69 -7.07
CA ASP A 237 14.62 38.70 -7.63
C ASP A 237 14.62 38.00 -9.00
N ALA A 238 14.61 38.79 -10.07
CA ALA A 238 14.66 38.28 -11.43
C ALA A 238 15.94 37.48 -11.72
N GLY A 239 17.07 37.81 -11.07
CA GLY A 239 18.34 37.09 -11.23
C GLY A 239 18.32 35.68 -10.64
N SER A 240 17.40 35.42 -9.71
CA SER A 240 17.19 34.08 -9.14
C SER A 240 16.51 33.10 -10.11
N ALA A 241 15.88 33.61 -11.17
CA ALA A 241 15.17 32.81 -12.16
C ALA A 241 16.13 32.17 -13.16
N SER A 242 15.95 30.88 -13.42
CA SER A 242 16.77 30.12 -14.37
C SER A 242 16.11 30.01 -15.73
N PHE A 243 14.86 29.57 -15.73
CA PHE A 243 14.06 29.41 -16.93
C PHE A 243 12.56 29.52 -16.60
N THR A 244 11.74 29.67 -17.63
CA THR A 244 10.28 29.55 -17.51
C THR A 244 9.74 28.38 -18.29
N ALA A 245 8.59 27.84 -17.89
CA ALA A 245 7.79 26.91 -18.66
C ALA A 245 6.38 27.47 -18.85
N THR A 246 6.00 27.78 -20.10
CA THR A 246 4.67 28.30 -20.44
C THR A 246 3.84 27.21 -21.09
N PHE A 247 2.78 26.78 -20.43
CA PHE A 247 1.82 25.82 -20.96
C PHE A 247 0.81 26.53 -21.87
N TYR A 248 0.38 25.87 -22.93
CA TYR A 248 -0.62 26.39 -23.86
C TYR A 248 -1.24 25.25 -24.68
N LYS A 249 -2.47 25.47 -25.15
CA LYS A 249 -3.08 24.62 -26.17
C LYS A 249 -2.58 25.10 -27.53
N ASP A 250 -1.88 24.24 -28.26
CA ASP A 250 -1.37 24.56 -29.59
C ASP A 250 -2.48 24.45 -30.65
N SER A 251 -2.19 24.90 -31.87
CA SER A 251 -3.06 24.86 -33.05
C SER A 251 -3.57 23.45 -33.40
N ASP A 252 -2.81 22.40 -33.05
CA ASP A 252 -3.22 20.99 -33.19
C ASP A 252 -4.17 20.52 -32.07
N GLY A 253 -4.55 21.42 -31.17
CA GLY A 253 -5.42 21.16 -30.03
C GLY A 253 -4.75 20.42 -28.87
N LYS A 254 -3.46 20.08 -28.96
CA LYS A 254 -2.72 19.39 -27.91
C LYS A 254 -2.17 20.37 -26.89
N LEU A 255 -2.09 19.92 -25.63
CA LEU A 255 -1.38 20.67 -24.60
C LEU A 255 0.13 20.56 -24.86
N LYS A 256 0.82 21.69 -24.90
CA LYS A 256 2.28 21.77 -24.98
C LYS A 256 2.79 22.72 -23.89
N PHE A 257 4.08 22.66 -23.61
CA PHE A 257 4.75 23.76 -22.92
C PHE A 257 6.01 24.18 -23.65
N ARG A 258 6.33 25.48 -23.54
CA ARG A 258 7.55 26.08 -24.07
C ARG A 258 8.47 26.46 -22.92
N THR A 259 9.72 26.00 -22.96
CA THR A 259 10.77 26.45 -22.03
C THR A 259 11.53 27.63 -22.61
N GLU A 260 11.81 28.64 -21.80
CA GLU A 260 12.58 29.83 -22.20
C GLU A 260 13.72 30.04 -21.19
N ASN A 261 14.96 30.14 -21.67
CA ASN A 261 16.13 30.39 -20.83
C ASN A 261 16.17 31.87 -20.44
N LEU A 262 16.21 32.16 -19.14
CA LEU A 262 16.26 33.53 -18.62
C LEU A 262 17.69 34.03 -18.36
N ARG A 263 18.67 33.12 -18.40
CA ARG A 263 20.09 33.43 -18.16
C ARG A 263 20.91 33.55 -19.44
N ASP A 264 20.40 33.03 -20.55
CA ASP A 264 21.02 33.15 -21.87
C ASP A 264 19.94 33.25 -22.96
N PRO A 265 19.64 34.47 -23.45
CA PRO A 265 18.65 34.69 -24.51
C PRO A 265 19.00 34.03 -25.85
N ALA A 266 20.27 33.67 -26.09
CA ALA A 266 20.68 32.99 -27.32
C ALA A 266 20.34 31.48 -27.30
N ASP A 267 20.06 30.92 -26.12
CA ASP A 267 19.61 29.54 -25.99
C ASP A 267 18.15 29.39 -26.42
N LYS A 268 17.95 28.68 -27.53
CA LYS A 268 16.66 28.62 -28.21
C LYS A 268 15.59 27.95 -27.31
N PRO A 269 14.36 28.51 -27.26
CA PRO A 269 13.26 27.87 -26.57
C PRO A 269 13.02 26.44 -27.08
N ARG A 270 12.63 25.54 -26.18
CA ARG A 270 12.23 24.17 -26.50
C ARG A 270 10.74 24.00 -26.28
N VAL A 271 10.09 23.17 -27.07
CA VAL A 271 8.64 22.92 -26.99
C VAL A 271 8.40 21.43 -26.87
N TYR A 272 7.57 21.05 -25.89
CA TYR A 272 7.27 19.65 -25.63
C TYR A 272 5.77 19.42 -25.55
N PRO A 273 5.25 18.36 -26.19
CA PRO A 273 3.88 17.93 -25.99
C PRO A 273 3.70 17.29 -24.61
N VAL A 274 2.54 17.55 -24.01
CA VAL A 274 2.07 16.95 -22.76
C VAL A 274 0.95 16.00 -23.13
N GLU A 275 1.16 14.70 -22.92
CA GLU A 275 0.28 13.68 -23.49
C GLU A 275 -0.67 13.08 -22.47
N MET A 276 -0.20 12.93 -21.23
CA MET A 276 -0.95 12.24 -20.18
C MET A 276 -0.84 12.96 -18.84
N THR A 277 -1.83 12.78 -17.99
CA THR A 277 -1.73 13.08 -16.56
C THR A 277 -1.32 11.84 -15.79
N TYR A 278 -0.59 12.03 -14.69
CA TYR A 278 -0.21 10.99 -13.73
C TYR A 278 -0.64 11.39 -12.31
N GLY A 279 -1.61 10.68 -11.73
CA GLY A 279 -2.36 11.09 -10.53
C GLY A 279 -3.63 11.86 -10.89
N GLY A 280 -4.11 12.76 -10.03
CA GLY A 280 -5.30 13.59 -10.29
C GLY A 280 -6.43 13.40 -9.30
N GLY A 281 -6.80 12.16 -9.01
CA GLY A 281 -7.98 11.91 -8.16
C GLY A 281 -7.76 12.15 -6.66
N VAL A 282 -6.52 12.02 -6.16
CA VAL A 282 -6.21 12.20 -4.73
C VAL A 282 -4.79 12.79 -4.55
N TYR A 283 -4.68 13.78 -3.67
CA TYR A 283 -3.46 14.47 -3.17
C TYR A 283 -2.57 15.21 -4.18
N LYS A 284 -2.21 14.60 -5.31
CA LYS A 284 -1.38 15.22 -6.35
C LYS A 284 -1.71 14.78 -7.78
N GLN A 285 -1.31 15.59 -8.75
CA GLN A 285 -1.24 15.27 -10.18
C GLN A 285 0.08 15.75 -10.77
N ARG A 286 0.64 14.99 -11.71
CA ARG A 286 1.82 15.33 -12.51
C ARG A 286 1.49 15.18 -13.98
N TYR A 287 2.35 15.70 -14.86
CA TYR A 287 2.07 15.76 -16.28
C TYR A 287 3.19 15.05 -17.04
N LEU A 288 2.84 14.07 -17.86
CA LEU A 288 3.77 13.27 -18.62
C LEU A 288 4.02 13.94 -19.97
N VAL A 289 5.28 14.34 -20.18
CA VAL A 289 5.72 15.11 -21.33
C VAL A 289 6.56 14.23 -22.24
N ARG A 290 6.32 14.28 -23.55
CA ARG A 290 7.06 13.44 -24.50
C ARG A 290 8.32 14.14 -24.97
N VAL A 291 9.44 13.42 -24.91
CA VAL A 291 10.75 13.83 -25.43
C VAL A 291 11.33 12.63 -26.18
N GLY A 292 11.39 12.74 -27.51
CA GLY A 292 11.70 11.59 -28.37
C GLY A 292 10.66 10.47 -28.19
N GLU A 293 11.14 9.24 -27.95
CA GLU A 293 10.29 8.06 -27.79
C GLU A 293 9.72 7.91 -26.37
N ASN A 294 10.27 8.61 -25.38
CA ASN A 294 9.93 8.45 -23.96
C ASN A 294 9.03 9.56 -23.44
N VAL A 295 8.36 9.26 -22.32
CA VAL A 295 7.61 10.26 -21.54
C VAL A 295 8.24 10.48 -20.17
N PHE A 296 8.16 11.71 -19.67
CA PHE A 296 8.79 12.14 -18.42
C PHE A 296 7.78 12.90 -17.56
N PRO A 297 7.67 12.61 -16.25
CA PRO A 297 6.85 13.42 -15.36
C PRO A 297 7.49 14.78 -15.12
N PHE A 298 6.71 15.85 -15.31
CA PHE A 298 7.13 17.23 -15.09
C PHE A 298 6.03 18.03 -14.39
N VAL A 299 6.44 18.86 -13.42
CA VAL A 299 5.59 19.68 -12.55
C VAL A 299 4.59 18.87 -11.71
N GLN A 300 4.43 19.23 -10.44
CA GLN A 300 3.43 18.62 -9.56
C GLN A 300 2.40 19.66 -9.13
N PHE A 301 1.13 19.31 -9.30
CA PHE A 301 -0.02 19.98 -8.71
C PHE A 301 -0.46 19.24 -7.44
N ASN A 302 -0.72 19.97 -6.35
CA ASN A 302 -1.27 19.42 -5.11
C ASN A 302 -2.72 19.89 -4.94
N GLN A 303 -3.68 18.95 -4.93
CA GLN A 303 -5.12 19.25 -4.92
C GLN A 303 -5.56 20.17 -3.77
N ASN A 304 -4.92 20.00 -2.60
CA ASN A 304 -5.19 20.73 -1.36
C ASN A 304 -4.07 21.72 -1.01
N GLY A 305 -3.16 22.02 -1.94
CA GLY A 305 -2.05 22.93 -1.69
C GLY A 305 -2.49 24.38 -1.59
N SER A 306 -1.67 25.20 -0.93
CA SER A 306 -1.91 26.65 -0.79
C SER A 306 -0.62 27.44 -0.89
N ASP A 307 -0.60 28.46 -1.75
CA ASP A 307 0.56 29.34 -1.92
C ASP A 307 0.81 30.22 -0.69
N ALA A 308 -0.17 30.36 0.20
CA ALA A 308 -0.02 31.03 1.50
C ALA A 308 0.86 30.22 2.49
N TYR A 309 1.11 28.94 2.21
CA TYR A 309 1.99 28.14 3.06
C TYR A 309 3.45 28.46 2.77
N ALA A 310 4.23 28.67 3.84
CA ALA A 310 5.67 28.90 3.75
C ALA A 310 6.42 27.63 3.28
N ASP A 311 5.91 26.44 3.64
CA ASP A 311 6.48 25.18 3.21
C ASP A 311 6.23 24.93 1.73
N ARG A 312 7.32 24.90 0.93
CA ARG A 312 7.30 24.62 -0.51
C ARG A 312 6.63 23.29 -0.85
N GLY A 313 6.75 22.27 0.00
CA GLY A 313 6.18 20.95 -0.22
C GLY A 313 4.66 20.93 -0.15
N ARG A 314 4.05 22.04 0.33
CA ARG A 314 2.62 22.16 0.60
C ARG A 314 1.92 23.23 -0.23
N LYS A 315 2.67 23.90 -1.12
CA LYS A 315 2.10 24.85 -2.08
C LYS A 315 1.24 24.15 -3.12
N GLU A 316 0.43 24.90 -3.85
CA GLU A 316 -0.42 24.35 -4.92
C GLU A 316 0.44 23.72 -6.01
N TRP A 317 1.52 24.41 -6.39
CA TRP A 317 2.50 23.93 -7.35
C TRP A 317 3.82 23.61 -6.66
N ARG A 318 4.42 22.49 -7.06
CA ARG A 318 5.72 22.04 -6.59
C ARG A 318 6.59 21.66 -7.78
N ASP A 319 7.86 22.01 -7.70
CA ASP A 319 8.85 21.52 -8.64
C ASP A 319 8.87 19.98 -8.63
N TYR A 320 8.90 19.43 -9.84
CA TYR A 320 9.10 18.03 -10.07
C TYR A 320 10.00 17.90 -11.28
N HIS A 321 11.29 17.79 -10.99
CA HIS A 321 12.35 17.59 -11.97
C HIS A 321 12.56 18.70 -13.00
N GLY A 322 12.41 19.98 -12.59
CA GLY A 322 12.87 21.10 -13.41
C GLY A 322 14.36 21.01 -13.80
N ASP A 323 15.16 20.30 -12.99
CA ASP A 323 16.58 20.06 -13.25
C ASP A 323 16.84 19.11 -14.43
N TRP A 324 15.82 18.40 -14.91
CA TRP A 324 15.95 17.59 -16.14
C TRP A 324 15.78 18.42 -17.41
N PHE A 325 15.24 19.64 -17.31
CA PHE A 325 14.97 20.53 -18.45
C PHE A 325 15.93 21.72 -18.52
N TYR A 326 16.72 21.94 -17.46
CA TYR A 326 17.71 23.01 -17.40
C TYR A 326 18.94 22.59 -16.61
N ASN A 327 20.11 22.72 -17.23
CA ASN A 327 21.40 22.46 -16.60
C ASN A 327 21.95 23.77 -15.99
N GLU A 328 21.96 23.84 -14.66
CA GLU A 328 22.45 25.00 -13.90
C GLU A 328 23.94 25.31 -14.10
N GLN A 329 24.77 24.31 -14.35
CA GLN A 329 26.22 24.49 -14.54
C GLN A 329 26.50 25.06 -15.93
N ALA A 330 25.87 24.49 -16.95
CA ALA A 330 26.01 24.95 -18.34
C ALA A 330 25.20 26.22 -18.62
N LYS A 331 24.20 26.54 -17.77
CA LYS A 331 23.21 27.60 -17.98
C LYS A 331 22.43 27.43 -19.29
N LYS A 332 22.08 26.18 -19.61
CA LYS A 332 21.41 25.81 -20.87
C LYS A 332 20.19 24.95 -20.63
N LEU A 333 19.19 25.10 -21.47
CA LEU A 333 18.08 24.19 -21.65
C LEU A 333 18.60 22.85 -22.18
N VAL A 334 18.10 21.76 -21.61
CA VAL A 334 18.48 20.39 -21.95
C VAL A 334 17.24 19.50 -22.03
N ASP A 335 17.39 18.33 -22.66
CA ASP A 335 16.37 17.30 -22.64
C ASP A 335 16.59 16.37 -21.44
N PRO A 336 15.52 15.82 -20.86
CA PRO A 336 15.63 14.90 -19.74
C PRO A 336 16.46 13.65 -20.11
N PRO A 337 17.29 13.13 -19.19
CA PRO A 337 18.07 11.93 -19.47
C PRO A 337 17.17 10.72 -19.69
N VAL A 338 17.40 9.96 -20.76
CA VAL A 338 16.61 8.75 -21.11
C VAL A 338 16.47 7.76 -19.94
N ALA A 339 17.50 7.63 -19.10
CA ALA A 339 17.48 6.79 -17.89
C ALA A 339 16.49 7.25 -16.80
N LYS A 340 15.81 8.39 -16.99
CA LYS A 340 14.79 8.96 -16.12
C LYS A 340 13.37 8.87 -16.70
N SER A 341 13.20 8.12 -17.80
CA SER A 341 11.89 7.93 -18.42
C SER A 341 10.89 7.26 -17.48
N PHE A 342 9.61 7.57 -17.68
CA PHE A 342 8.52 6.94 -16.96
C PHE A 342 8.53 5.42 -17.14
N ASP A 343 8.86 4.95 -18.35
CA ASP A 343 9.00 3.53 -18.71
C ASP A 343 9.90 2.76 -17.73
N LYS A 344 11.03 3.37 -17.37
CA LYS A 344 12.04 2.75 -16.52
C LYS A 344 11.83 3.03 -15.04
N GLU A 345 11.37 4.23 -14.68
CA GLU A 345 11.34 4.70 -13.29
C GLU A 345 9.96 4.61 -12.64
N CYS A 346 8.86 4.46 -13.40
CA CYS A 346 7.50 4.40 -12.86
C CYS A 346 6.62 3.24 -13.38
N ALA A 347 6.76 2.83 -14.64
CA ALA A 347 5.76 1.99 -15.32
C ALA A 347 5.51 0.60 -14.70
N SER A 348 6.46 -0.03 -14.00
CA SER A 348 6.24 -1.39 -13.46
C SER A 348 5.11 -1.47 -12.43
N CYS A 349 4.94 -0.42 -11.64
CA CYS A 349 3.88 -0.30 -10.65
C CYS A 349 2.64 0.41 -11.22
N HIS A 350 2.64 0.75 -12.52
CA HIS A 350 1.63 1.58 -13.14
C HIS A 350 1.07 1.04 -14.45
N TYR A 351 1.62 -0.02 -15.06
CA TYR A 351 1.09 -0.66 -16.27
C TYR A 351 0.70 -2.11 -16.01
N ASN A 352 -0.50 -2.51 -16.44
CA ASN A 352 -0.92 -3.90 -16.41
C ASN A 352 -0.06 -4.72 -17.39
N GLY A 353 0.38 -5.91 -16.99
CA GLY A 353 1.22 -6.76 -17.84
C GLY A 353 2.59 -6.17 -18.18
N TYR A 354 3.19 -5.40 -17.26
CA TYR A 354 4.45 -4.71 -17.47
C TYR A 354 5.54 -5.60 -18.07
N THR A 355 6.18 -5.07 -19.10
CA THR A 355 7.46 -5.56 -19.64
C THR A 355 8.37 -4.37 -19.89
N LEU A 356 9.69 -4.60 -19.99
CA LEU A 356 10.64 -3.55 -20.32
C LEU A 356 11.64 -4.03 -21.36
N THR A 357 11.69 -3.33 -22.49
CA THR A 357 12.69 -3.56 -23.53
C THR A 357 13.66 -2.39 -23.58
N LYS A 358 14.97 -2.69 -23.58
CA LYS A 358 16.01 -1.70 -23.87
C LYS A 358 16.29 -1.68 -25.37
N THR A 359 16.10 -0.55 -26.04
CA THR A 359 16.31 -0.44 -27.49
C THR A 359 17.80 -0.32 -27.82
N ALA A 360 18.16 -0.55 -29.09
CA ALA A 360 19.54 -0.37 -29.57
C ALA A 360 20.05 1.07 -29.39
N ALA A 361 19.15 2.06 -29.43
CA ALA A 361 19.45 3.47 -29.16
C ALA A 361 19.65 3.79 -27.66
N GLY A 362 19.49 2.80 -26.78
CA GLY A 362 19.62 2.97 -25.33
C GLY A 362 18.35 3.44 -24.61
N ASN A 363 17.22 3.57 -25.34
CA ASN A 363 15.92 3.91 -24.76
C ASN A 363 15.33 2.73 -23.98
N TYR A 364 14.42 3.05 -23.06
CA TYR A 364 13.61 2.07 -22.34
C TYR A 364 12.19 2.18 -22.86
N LYS A 365 11.63 1.09 -23.35
CA LYS A 365 10.23 1.03 -23.80
C LYS A 365 9.48 0.07 -22.90
N ALA A 366 8.59 0.60 -22.07
CA ALA A 366 7.69 -0.21 -21.28
C ALA A 366 6.60 -0.78 -22.19
N GLY A 367 6.25 -2.05 -21.99
CA GLY A 367 5.08 -2.68 -22.59
C GLY A 367 3.95 -2.82 -21.57
N SER A 368 2.73 -3.00 -22.07
CA SER A 368 1.53 -3.20 -21.26
C SER A 368 0.55 -4.10 -22.01
N ALA A 369 -0.34 -4.77 -21.27
CA ALA A 369 -1.33 -5.67 -21.83
C ALA A 369 -2.19 -4.97 -22.89
N ASN A 370 -2.41 -5.64 -24.04
CA ASN A 370 -3.31 -5.17 -25.07
C ASN A 370 -4.77 -5.23 -24.59
N ASP A 371 -5.52 -4.15 -24.80
CA ASP A 371 -6.93 -4.05 -24.45
C ASP A 371 -7.67 -3.15 -25.44
N LYS A 372 -8.78 -3.64 -26.01
CA LYS A 372 -9.60 -2.89 -26.99
C LYS A 372 -10.10 -1.53 -26.49
N ASN A 373 -10.19 -1.35 -25.18
CA ASN A 373 -10.65 -0.15 -24.48
C ASN A 373 -9.53 0.51 -23.68
N GLY A 374 -8.26 0.13 -23.91
CA GLY A 374 -7.08 0.72 -23.29
C GLY A 374 -6.90 2.20 -23.59
N GLU A 375 -6.02 2.85 -22.83
CA GLU A 375 -5.76 4.29 -22.86
C GLU A 375 -5.04 4.72 -24.14
N LEU A 376 -4.00 3.98 -24.51
CA LEU A 376 -3.04 4.42 -25.52
C LEU A 376 -2.33 3.20 -26.12
N ASP A 377 -2.14 3.23 -27.42
CA ASP A 377 -1.22 2.33 -28.13
C ASP A 377 0.22 2.87 -27.94
N ILE A 378 0.93 2.33 -26.95
CA ILE A 378 2.28 2.76 -26.58
C ILE A 378 3.37 2.05 -27.37
N ASP A 379 3.04 0.93 -28.01
CA ASP A 379 4.01 0.14 -28.77
C ASP A 379 3.91 0.29 -30.29
N GLY A 380 2.82 0.85 -30.80
CA GLY A 380 2.58 1.18 -32.20
C GLY A 380 2.04 0.00 -33.01
N ASP A 381 1.53 -1.06 -32.37
CA ASP A 381 1.01 -2.24 -33.05
C ASP A 381 -0.42 -2.08 -33.58
N GLY A 382 -1.05 -0.91 -33.34
CA GLY A 382 -2.42 -0.59 -33.73
C GLY A 382 -3.46 -1.01 -32.70
N ARG A 383 -3.07 -1.56 -31.55
CA ARG A 383 -3.95 -1.98 -30.46
C ARG A 383 -3.67 -1.11 -29.22
N PRO A 384 -4.71 -0.52 -28.60
CA PRO A 384 -4.50 0.20 -27.35
C PRO A 384 -4.01 -0.74 -26.24
N ASN A 385 -3.17 -0.22 -25.35
CA ASN A 385 -2.71 -0.92 -24.17
C ASN A 385 -3.43 -0.41 -22.92
N GLU A 386 -3.57 -1.30 -21.93
CA GLU A 386 -4.14 -1.01 -20.62
C GLU A 386 -3.12 -0.33 -19.70
N LEU A 387 -2.93 0.97 -19.89
CA LEU A 387 -2.15 1.78 -18.97
C LEU A 387 -2.94 1.88 -17.67
N ASN A 388 -2.28 1.83 -16.50
CA ASN A 388 -2.85 1.60 -15.16
C ASN A 388 -2.90 0.13 -14.73
N MET A 389 -3.26 -0.11 -13.47
CA MET A 389 -3.41 -1.45 -12.92
C MET A 389 -4.70 -2.08 -13.44
N GLY A 390 -4.60 -3.31 -13.91
CA GLY A 390 -5.72 -4.11 -14.42
C GLY A 390 -6.04 -5.29 -13.52
N CYS A 391 -7.09 -6.05 -13.85
CA CYS A 391 -7.49 -7.25 -13.13
C CYS A 391 -6.30 -8.21 -12.93
N GLU A 392 -5.53 -8.40 -14.00
CA GLU A 392 -4.43 -9.36 -14.10
C GLU A 392 -3.18 -8.94 -13.31
N THR A 393 -3.12 -7.69 -12.81
CA THR A 393 -2.08 -7.26 -11.88
C THR A 393 -2.24 -7.96 -10.52
N CYS A 394 -3.48 -8.20 -10.09
CA CYS A 394 -3.81 -8.83 -8.81
C CYS A 394 -4.18 -10.32 -8.93
N HIS A 395 -4.68 -10.72 -10.11
CA HIS A 395 -5.14 -12.09 -10.37
C HIS A 395 -4.19 -12.93 -11.24
N GLY A 396 -3.22 -12.27 -11.88
CA GLY A 396 -2.29 -12.89 -12.83
C GLY A 396 -2.84 -12.93 -14.26
N PRO A 397 -2.00 -13.30 -15.25
CA PRO A 397 -2.38 -13.48 -16.66
C PRO A 397 -3.58 -14.42 -16.85
N GLY A 398 -4.61 -13.97 -17.56
CA GLY A 398 -5.90 -14.65 -17.67
C GLY A 398 -6.10 -15.54 -18.90
N SER A 399 -5.16 -15.62 -19.84
CA SER A 399 -5.41 -16.28 -21.14
C SER A 399 -5.79 -17.77 -21.07
N VAL A 400 -5.33 -18.48 -20.04
CA VAL A 400 -5.67 -19.90 -19.83
C VAL A 400 -7.03 -20.00 -19.15
N HIS A 401 -7.32 -19.13 -18.19
CA HIS A 401 -8.61 -19.05 -17.52
C HIS A 401 -9.75 -18.74 -18.50
N ASP A 402 -9.55 -17.78 -19.41
CA ASP A 402 -10.53 -17.39 -20.43
C ASP A 402 -10.96 -18.53 -21.37
N LYS A 403 -10.10 -19.55 -21.53
CA LYS A 403 -10.30 -20.68 -22.44
C LYS A 403 -10.54 -22.00 -21.71
N ALA A 404 -10.48 -22.00 -20.39
CA ALA A 404 -10.66 -23.21 -19.60
C ALA A 404 -12.14 -23.59 -19.53
N ASP A 405 -12.41 -24.89 -19.43
CA ASP A 405 -13.73 -25.36 -19.03
C ASP A 405 -14.04 -24.86 -17.61
N GLU A 406 -15.33 -24.65 -17.31
CA GLU A 406 -15.78 -24.06 -16.04
C GLU A 406 -15.24 -24.79 -14.81
N ILE A 407 -15.10 -26.12 -14.91
CA ILE A 407 -14.55 -26.98 -13.84
C ILE A 407 -13.03 -26.84 -13.63
N ASP A 408 -12.31 -26.31 -14.62
CA ASP A 408 -10.85 -26.09 -14.58
C ASP A 408 -10.50 -24.64 -14.25
N MET A 409 -11.40 -23.69 -14.54
CA MET A 409 -11.22 -22.25 -14.30
C MET A 409 -10.67 -21.90 -12.91
N PRO A 410 -11.15 -22.47 -11.78
CA PRO A 410 -10.66 -22.07 -10.45
C PRO A 410 -9.17 -22.35 -10.20
N ALA A 411 -8.58 -23.29 -10.96
CA ALA A 411 -7.19 -23.68 -10.84
C ALA A 411 -6.23 -22.87 -11.74
N THR A 412 -6.77 -22.03 -12.63
CA THR A 412 -5.99 -21.36 -13.69
C THR A 412 -5.81 -19.85 -13.47
N ILE A 413 -6.28 -19.35 -12.32
CA ILE A 413 -6.17 -17.94 -11.95
C ILE A 413 -6.02 -17.80 -10.44
N VAL A 414 -5.38 -16.72 -9.99
CA VAL A 414 -5.20 -16.47 -8.55
C VAL A 414 -6.48 -15.86 -7.98
N ASN A 415 -6.92 -16.38 -6.83
CA ASN A 415 -7.98 -15.79 -6.03
C ASN A 415 -7.40 -15.30 -4.69
N PRO A 416 -7.21 -13.98 -4.52
CA PRO A 416 -6.64 -13.42 -3.31
C PRO A 416 -7.39 -13.77 -2.03
N LYS A 417 -8.70 -14.10 -2.07
CA LYS A 417 -9.46 -14.50 -0.86
C LYS A 417 -9.10 -15.91 -0.36
N LYS A 418 -8.49 -16.74 -1.20
CA LYS A 418 -8.11 -18.13 -0.88
C LYS A 418 -6.62 -18.28 -0.52
N LEU A 419 -5.89 -17.17 -0.40
CA LEU A 419 -4.49 -17.17 0.03
C LEU A 419 -4.36 -16.99 1.55
N ALA A 420 -3.23 -17.41 2.13
CA ALA A 420 -2.81 -16.94 3.45
C ALA A 420 -2.64 -15.40 3.44
N ALA A 421 -2.71 -14.79 4.63
CA ALA A 421 -2.65 -13.32 4.74
C ALA A 421 -1.32 -12.77 4.17
N GLU A 422 -0.17 -13.35 4.54
CA GLU A 422 1.15 -12.91 4.05
C GLU A 422 1.25 -12.89 2.51
N ARG A 423 0.78 -13.94 1.83
CA ARG A 423 0.77 -14.01 0.37
C ARG A 423 -0.22 -13.05 -0.27
N ALA A 424 -1.37 -12.83 0.37
CA ALA A 424 -2.36 -11.87 -0.13
C ALA A 424 -1.84 -10.44 -0.02
N ASP A 425 -1.18 -10.10 1.08
CA ASP A 425 -0.62 -8.76 1.29
C ASP A 425 0.56 -8.47 0.35
N MET A 426 1.32 -9.49 -0.06
CA MET A 426 2.39 -9.33 -1.05
C MET A 426 1.89 -8.87 -2.43
N ILE A 427 0.65 -9.18 -2.79
CA ILE A 427 0.02 -8.64 -4.01
C ILE A 427 0.00 -7.10 -3.96
N CYS A 428 -0.23 -6.52 -2.78
CA CYS A 428 -0.19 -5.07 -2.56
C CYS A 428 1.23 -4.57 -2.30
N GLY A 429 2.03 -5.36 -1.58
CA GLY A 429 3.39 -5.04 -1.16
C GLY A 429 4.33 -4.75 -2.30
N GLN A 430 4.13 -5.34 -3.48
CA GLN A 430 4.94 -5.05 -4.67
C GLN A 430 4.91 -3.58 -5.12
N CYS A 431 3.86 -2.81 -4.78
CA CYS A 431 3.74 -1.39 -5.14
C CYS A 431 3.64 -0.48 -3.91
N HIS A 432 3.00 -0.95 -2.83
CA HIS A 432 2.76 -0.18 -1.60
C HIS A 432 3.91 -0.31 -0.58
N SER A 433 5.13 -0.50 -1.08
CA SER A 433 6.38 -0.44 -0.33
C SER A 433 7.42 0.39 -1.11
N ARG A 434 8.68 0.48 -0.63
CA ARG A 434 9.77 1.20 -1.31
C ARG A 434 11.07 0.38 -1.41
N PRO A 435 11.05 -0.83 -1.98
CA PRO A 435 12.26 -1.61 -2.24
C PRO A 435 13.13 -0.93 -3.30
N GLN A 436 14.31 -1.46 -3.59
CA GLN A 436 14.93 -1.30 -4.91
C GLN A 436 14.92 -2.64 -5.63
N GLY A 437 14.68 -2.65 -6.95
CA GLY A 437 14.82 -3.85 -7.79
C GLY A 437 16.07 -3.83 -8.68
N ASN A 438 16.05 -4.65 -9.73
CA ASN A 438 17.17 -4.85 -10.65
C ASN A 438 17.62 -3.56 -11.38
N LEU A 439 16.71 -2.60 -11.57
CA LEU A 439 17.01 -1.32 -12.24
C LEU A 439 17.66 -0.27 -11.32
N ASN A 440 17.98 -0.64 -10.06
CA ASN A 440 18.52 0.23 -9.01
C ASN A 440 17.65 1.46 -8.69
N ASN A 441 16.34 1.35 -8.94
CA ASN A 441 15.32 2.33 -8.62
C ASN A 441 14.21 1.65 -7.80
N ASP A 442 13.17 2.39 -7.43
CA ASP A 442 12.13 1.88 -6.54
C ASP A 442 11.13 0.89 -7.20
N GLN A 443 11.44 0.40 -8.41
CA GLN A 443 10.67 -0.65 -9.07
C GLN A 443 11.21 -2.03 -8.69
N PRO A 444 10.40 -2.92 -8.07
CA PRO A 444 10.82 -4.26 -7.70
C PRO A 444 10.68 -5.25 -8.85
N VAL A 445 11.43 -4.98 -9.92
CA VAL A 445 11.52 -5.90 -11.05
C VAL A 445 12.71 -6.84 -10.87
N ASN A 446 12.55 -8.09 -11.28
CA ASN A 446 13.62 -9.08 -11.25
C ASN A 446 14.68 -8.83 -12.36
N LYS A 447 15.66 -9.74 -12.48
CA LYS A 447 16.73 -9.66 -13.49
C LYS A 447 16.22 -9.68 -14.93
N ASP A 448 15.04 -10.24 -15.16
CA ASP A 448 14.36 -10.27 -16.47
C ASP A 448 13.44 -9.05 -16.68
N ASN A 449 13.50 -8.06 -15.78
CA ASN A 449 12.65 -6.88 -15.75
C ASN A 449 11.14 -7.20 -15.65
N LYS A 450 10.79 -8.26 -14.93
CA LYS A 450 9.41 -8.66 -14.68
C LYS A 450 8.99 -8.35 -13.24
N MET A 451 7.72 -8.02 -13.08
CA MET A 451 7.07 -7.94 -11.77
C MET A 451 6.70 -9.34 -11.27
N ILE A 452 6.49 -9.44 -9.97
CA ILE A 452 6.08 -10.66 -9.28
C ILE A 452 4.68 -11.13 -9.75
N LEU A 453 4.47 -12.45 -9.78
CA LEU A 453 3.13 -13.01 -9.99
C LEU A 453 2.34 -13.06 -8.67
N PRO A 454 1.02 -12.80 -8.68
CA PRO A 454 0.20 -12.84 -7.47
C PRO A 454 0.30 -14.16 -6.71
N GLY A 455 0.31 -14.08 -5.38
CA GLY A 455 0.41 -15.24 -4.50
C GLY A 455 1.82 -15.82 -4.33
N THR A 456 2.83 -15.17 -4.89
CA THR A 456 4.24 -15.45 -4.57
C THR A 456 4.55 -15.13 -3.10
N ALA A 457 5.41 -15.95 -2.47
CA ALA A 457 5.85 -15.75 -1.08
C ALA A 457 6.69 -14.47 -0.93
N ARG A 458 6.69 -13.89 0.27
CA ARG A 458 7.48 -12.69 0.56
C ARG A 458 8.98 -12.98 0.46
N ASN A 459 9.46 -14.12 0.95
CA ASN A 459 10.89 -14.44 0.83
C ASN A 459 11.34 -14.55 -0.64
N VAL A 460 10.50 -15.09 -1.53
CA VAL A 460 10.79 -15.16 -2.98
C VAL A 460 10.83 -13.75 -3.58
N TYR A 461 9.87 -12.89 -3.22
CA TYR A 461 9.90 -11.48 -3.63
C TYR A 461 11.22 -10.80 -3.24
N LEU A 462 11.62 -10.92 -1.98
CA LEU A 462 12.84 -10.27 -1.51
C LEU A 462 14.10 -10.79 -2.19
N LYS A 463 14.19 -12.10 -2.43
CA LYS A 463 15.36 -12.71 -3.07
C LYS A 463 15.49 -12.35 -4.54
N ASP A 464 14.38 -12.40 -5.28
CA ASP A 464 14.43 -12.42 -6.74
C ASP A 464 14.09 -11.08 -7.37
N TYR A 465 13.38 -10.20 -6.64
CA TYR A 465 12.85 -8.93 -7.16
C TYR A 465 13.45 -7.71 -6.48
N THR A 466 14.29 -7.89 -5.44
CA THR A 466 14.87 -6.76 -4.71
C THR A 466 16.40 -6.82 -4.63
N THR A 467 17.02 -5.64 -4.71
CA THR A 467 18.41 -5.34 -4.35
C THR A 467 18.50 -4.57 -3.03
N ARG A 468 17.39 -3.92 -2.62
CA ARG A 468 17.13 -3.40 -1.28
C ARG A 468 15.73 -3.84 -0.88
N GLU A 469 15.59 -4.54 0.24
CA GLU A 469 14.38 -5.27 0.59
C GLU A 469 13.17 -4.40 0.93
N ASP A 470 13.39 -3.15 1.34
CA ASP A 470 12.34 -2.20 1.73
C ASP A 470 12.87 -0.76 1.63
N ALA A 471 12.17 0.19 2.25
CA ALA A 471 12.48 1.61 2.23
C ALA A 471 13.88 1.97 2.77
N GLY A 472 14.49 3.00 2.20
CA GLY A 472 15.77 3.53 2.66
C GLY A 472 15.65 4.30 3.97
N LYS A 473 16.77 4.55 4.65
CA LYS A 473 16.81 5.28 5.94
C LYS A 473 16.06 6.62 5.91
N ASN A 474 16.14 7.34 4.79
CA ASN A 474 15.53 8.67 4.63
C ASN A 474 14.03 8.64 4.36
N ASP A 475 13.46 7.45 4.14
CA ASP A 475 12.02 7.23 3.97
C ASP A 475 11.30 7.03 5.31
N TYR A 476 12.04 7.05 6.43
CA TYR A 476 11.50 6.98 7.79
C TYR A 476 11.68 8.30 8.53
N TRP A 477 10.86 8.51 9.55
CA TRP A 477 11.10 9.53 10.56
C TRP A 477 12.28 9.16 11.47
N ALA A 478 12.69 10.10 12.33
CA ALA A 478 13.87 9.95 13.17
C ALA A 478 13.81 8.77 14.15
N ASP A 479 12.61 8.22 14.40
CA ASP A 479 12.45 7.02 15.22
C ASP A 479 12.78 5.71 14.49
N GLY A 480 12.98 5.75 13.17
CA GLY A 480 13.29 4.59 12.34
C GLY A 480 12.14 3.61 12.15
N VAL A 481 10.92 3.94 12.62
CA VAL A 481 9.76 3.05 12.59
C VAL A 481 8.67 3.62 11.68
N HIS A 482 8.32 4.90 11.85
CA HIS A 482 7.23 5.52 11.11
C HIS A 482 7.66 5.92 9.71
N SER A 483 6.88 5.48 8.71
CA SER A 483 7.07 5.89 7.33
C SER A 483 6.81 7.39 7.13
N LYS A 484 7.60 7.99 6.22
CA LYS A 484 7.60 9.42 5.90
C LYS A 484 7.32 9.70 4.43
N ALA A 485 7.78 8.84 3.53
CA ALA A 485 7.62 9.00 2.09
C ALA A 485 6.29 8.43 1.59
N HIS A 486 6.00 8.62 0.31
CA HIS A 486 4.79 8.10 -0.33
C HIS A 486 4.86 6.57 -0.52
N HIS A 487 3.67 5.93 -0.53
CA HIS A 487 3.41 4.49 -0.79
C HIS A 487 4.17 3.46 0.08
N GLN A 488 4.22 3.69 1.40
CA GLN A 488 4.81 2.78 2.40
C GLN A 488 3.76 2.11 3.29
N GLN A 489 2.51 1.94 2.82
CA GLN A 489 1.47 1.31 3.63
C GLN A 489 1.81 -0.14 3.99
N TYR A 490 2.37 -0.92 3.06
CA TYR A 490 2.81 -2.29 3.33
C TYR A 490 4.02 -2.32 4.27
N THR A 491 5.00 -1.41 4.03
CA THR A 491 6.18 -1.22 4.88
C THR A 491 5.80 -0.98 6.36
N ASP A 492 4.75 -0.23 6.63
CA ASP A 492 4.18 -0.04 7.96
C ASP A 492 3.35 -1.27 8.42
N PHE A 493 2.49 -1.78 7.55
CA PHE A 493 1.51 -2.81 7.88
C PHE A 493 2.13 -4.09 8.44
N ILE A 494 3.22 -4.57 7.82
CA ILE A 494 3.90 -5.80 8.26
C ILE A 494 4.55 -5.68 9.65
N LYS A 495 4.83 -4.44 10.09
CA LYS A 495 5.33 -4.15 11.44
C LYS A 495 4.21 -4.03 12.46
N SER A 496 2.96 -3.96 12.02
CA SER A 496 1.81 -3.82 12.91
C SER A 496 1.43 -5.15 13.59
N PRO A 497 0.78 -5.10 14.78
CA PRO A 497 0.23 -6.29 15.44
C PRO A 497 -0.93 -6.97 14.68
N LYS A 498 -1.41 -6.39 13.57
CA LYS A 498 -2.45 -6.98 12.72
C LYS A 498 -1.89 -8.02 11.76
N TYR A 499 -0.63 -7.86 11.35
CA TYR A 499 0.05 -8.78 10.43
C TYR A 499 0.48 -10.07 11.13
N ARG A 500 0.99 -9.99 12.37
CA ARG A 500 1.35 -11.16 13.20
C ARG A 500 0.47 -11.20 14.45
N ASN A 501 -0.56 -12.05 14.43
CA ASN A 501 -1.59 -12.09 15.46
C ASN A 501 -2.12 -13.51 15.67
N GLY A 502 -2.10 -14.02 16.91
CA GLY A 502 -2.56 -15.38 17.21
C GLY A 502 -4.06 -15.63 17.10
N ALA A 503 -4.89 -14.61 16.89
CA ALA A 503 -6.35 -14.79 16.74
C ALA A 503 -6.79 -14.66 15.27
N GLN A 504 -6.31 -13.63 14.58
CA GLN A 504 -6.67 -13.35 13.20
C GLN A 504 -5.54 -12.60 12.50
N LEU A 505 -5.02 -13.19 11.43
CA LEU A 505 -4.09 -12.56 10.50
C LEU A 505 -4.88 -11.69 9.53
N VAL A 506 -4.70 -10.38 9.65
CA VAL A 506 -5.40 -9.40 8.82
C VAL A 506 -4.60 -9.17 7.56
N SER A 507 -5.31 -9.00 6.45
CA SER A 507 -4.79 -8.58 5.16
C SER A 507 -5.35 -7.21 4.76
N CYS A 508 -4.74 -6.59 3.76
CA CYS A 508 -5.17 -5.32 3.17
C CYS A 508 -6.64 -5.38 2.73
N ALA A 509 -7.03 -6.50 2.13
CA ALA A 509 -8.39 -6.76 1.64
C ALA A 509 -9.43 -6.94 2.76
N ASP A 510 -9.04 -7.06 4.03
CA ASP A 510 -10.00 -7.10 5.14
C ASP A 510 -10.56 -5.71 5.47
N CYS A 511 -9.81 -4.65 5.14
CA CYS A 511 -10.24 -3.26 5.28
C CYS A 511 -10.60 -2.59 3.95
N HIS A 512 -9.96 -2.99 2.86
CA HIS A 512 -10.16 -2.41 1.53
C HIS A 512 -11.05 -3.27 0.63
N ASP A 513 -11.94 -2.62 -0.11
CA ASP A 513 -12.71 -3.18 -1.22
C ASP A 513 -12.00 -2.92 -2.55
N LEU A 514 -11.23 -3.92 -2.97
CA LEU A 514 -10.28 -3.81 -4.09
C LEU A 514 -10.95 -3.48 -5.43
N HIS A 515 -12.22 -3.84 -5.61
CA HIS A 515 -12.98 -3.57 -6.84
C HIS A 515 -13.82 -2.31 -6.77
N GLY A 516 -13.78 -1.59 -5.64
CA GLY A 516 -14.36 -0.25 -5.54
C GLY A 516 -15.88 -0.18 -5.47
N GLY A 517 -16.57 -1.29 -5.16
CA GLY A 517 -18.02 -1.29 -4.89
C GLY A 517 -18.41 -0.48 -3.65
N ALA A 518 -17.49 -0.33 -2.69
CA ALA A 518 -17.68 0.49 -1.52
C ALA A 518 -17.57 1.99 -1.85
N LYS A 519 -18.50 2.78 -1.31
CA LYS A 519 -18.59 4.23 -1.51
C LYS A 519 -17.55 5.06 -0.76
N PHE A 520 -16.85 4.47 0.21
CA PHE A 520 -15.95 5.21 1.08
C PHE A 520 -14.63 5.54 0.36
N ALA A 521 -14.02 6.66 0.76
CA ALA A 521 -12.75 7.11 0.21
C ALA A 521 -11.65 6.04 0.38
N HIS A 522 -10.68 6.04 -0.53
CA HIS A 522 -9.55 5.09 -0.51
C HIS A 522 -9.99 3.62 -0.54
N GLN A 523 -11.15 3.34 -1.15
CA GLN A 523 -11.71 1.99 -1.30
C GLN A 523 -11.87 1.28 0.05
N LEU A 524 -12.21 2.01 1.12
CA LEU A 524 -12.46 1.38 2.42
C LEU A 524 -13.82 0.68 2.41
N LYS A 525 -13.92 -0.47 3.07
CA LYS A 525 -15.19 -1.20 3.25
C LYS A 525 -16.15 -0.51 4.22
N LYS A 526 -15.61 0.30 5.14
CA LYS A 526 -16.34 1.05 6.15
C LYS A 526 -15.77 2.46 6.27
N ASP A 527 -16.60 3.40 6.72
CA ASP A 527 -16.12 4.74 7.04
C ASP A 527 -15.20 4.69 8.27
N VAL A 528 -13.94 5.08 8.11
CA VAL A 528 -12.96 5.19 9.21
C VAL A 528 -13.32 6.24 10.25
N LYS A 529 -14.29 7.12 9.95
CA LYS A 529 -14.87 8.04 10.93
C LYS A 529 -15.86 7.35 11.87
N SER A 530 -16.38 6.18 11.50
CA SER A 530 -17.27 5.38 12.34
C SER A 530 -16.47 4.39 13.20
N VAL A 531 -16.93 4.18 14.43
CA VAL A 531 -16.38 3.17 15.35
C VAL A 531 -16.50 1.74 14.80
N GLU A 532 -17.45 1.50 13.88
CA GLU A 532 -17.66 0.20 13.25
C GLU A 532 -16.50 -0.28 12.37
N ALA A 533 -15.65 0.63 11.91
CA ALA A 533 -14.43 0.31 11.16
C ALA A 533 -13.42 -0.48 12.01
N CYS A 534 -13.45 -0.30 13.34
CA CYS A 534 -12.52 -0.94 14.27
C CYS A 534 -13.19 -1.97 15.18
N ASN A 535 -14.43 -1.71 15.60
CA ASN A 535 -15.11 -2.50 16.65
C ASN A 535 -15.62 -3.87 16.19
N SER A 536 -15.55 -4.17 14.88
CA SER A 536 -15.76 -5.54 14.40
C SER A 536 -14.83 -6.55 15.09
N CYS A 537 -13.60 -6.10 15.42
CA CYS A 537 -12.60 -6.89 16.13
C CYS A 537 -12.32 -6.34 17.55
N HIS A 538 -12.30 -5.01 17.72
CA HIS A 538 -11.94 -4.35 18.98
C HIS A 538 -13.13 -4.15 19.93
N LYS A 539 -13.93 -5.19 20.17
CA LYS A 539 -15.17 -5.11 20.98
C LYS A 539 -14.98 -4.53 22.39
N LYS A 540 -13.80 -4.71 22.99
CA LYS A 540 -13.46 -4.16 24.32
C LYS A 540 -13.25 -2.64 24.32
N ALA A 541 -13.07 -2.03 23.15
CA ALA A 541 -12.94 -0.58 22.96
C ALA A 541 -14.22 0.00 22.32
N ALA A 542 -15.36 -0.71 22.44
CA ALA A 542 -16.61 -0.26 21.85
C ALA A 542 -17.13 1.05 22.48
N ASP A 543 -16.91 1.23 23.79
CA ASP A 543 -17.13 2.50 24.46
C ASP A 543 -15.91 3.43 24.23
N LEU A 544 -16.03 4.26 23.20
CA LEU A 544 -14.99 5.23 22.84
C LEU A 544 -14.75 6.26 23.95
N LYS A 545 -15.80 6.63 24.71
CA LYS A 545 -15.70 7.65 25.77
C LYS A 545 -14.86 7.13 26.92
N GLN A 546 -15.17 5.93 27.39
CA GLN A 546 -14.37 5.25 28.40
C GLN A 546 -12.93 5.07 27.91
N HIS A 547 -12.75 4.57 26.68
CA HIS A 547 -11.43 4.31 26.14
C HIS A 547 -10.55 5.58 26.09
N VAL A 548 -11.07 6.69 25.60
CA VAL A 548 -10.33 7.95 25.48
C VAL A 548 -10.03 8.57 26.85
N ALA A 549 -10.99 8.52 27.78
CA ALA A 549 -10.77 8.98 29.15
C ALA A 549 -9.64 8.17 29.83
N GLU A 550 -9.63 6.86 29.68
CA GLU A 550 -8.60 5.98 30.26
C GLU A 550 -7.22 6.16 29.62
N LYS A 551 -7.15 6.24 28.28
CA LYS A 551 -5.88 6.20 27.54
C LYS A 551 -5.26 7.57 27.31
N ALA A 552 -6.07 8.59 27.05
CA ALA A 552 -5.61 9.94 26.72
C ALA A 552 -5.89 10.97 27.82
N LYS A 553 -6.64 10.59 28.88
CA LYS A 553 -7.11 11.52 29.94
C LYS A 553 -7.82 12.75 29.35
N CYS A 554 -8.50 12.54 28.21
CA CYS A 554 -9.24 13.58 27.51
C CYS A 554 -10.74 13.34 27.67
N THR A 555 -11.50 14.42 27.93
CA THR A 555 -12.96 14.38 28.15
C THR A 555 -13.73 15.07 27.04
N VAL A 556 -13.13 15.19 25.84
CA VAL A 556 -13.81 15.75 24.68
C VAL A 556 -15.02 14.92 24.31
N ASP A 557 -16.00 15.58 23.69
CA ASP A 557 -17.10 14.87 23.06
C ASP A 557 -16.54 13.87 22.05
N VAL A 558 -16.93 12.61 22.20
CA VAL A 558 -16.54 11.53 21.30
C VAL A 558 -17.07 11.72 19.89
N ALA A 559 -18.06 12.59 19.67
CA ALA A 559 -18.49 13.01 18.33
C ALA A 559 -17.37 13.76 17.56
N ALA A 560 -16.40 14.35 18.26
CA ALA A 560 -15.30 15.12 17.65
C ALA A 560 -14.05 14.27 17.35
N ILE A 561 -14.03 12.99 17.76
CA ILE A 561 -12.87 12.11 17.63
C ILE A 561 -13.28 10.72 17.14
N THR A 562 -12.34 10.03 16.51
CA THR A 562 -12.56 8.70 15.93
C THR A 562 -11.37 7.82 16.30
N CYS A 563 -11.48 6.50 16.17
CA CYS A 563 -10.35 5.60 16.37
C CYS A 563 -9.17 6.01 15.45
N ALA A 564 -9.49 6.34 14.19
CA ALA A 564 -8.52 6.76 13.18
C ALA A 564 -7.85 8.11 13.50
N SER A 565 -8.49 8.99 14.28
CA SER A 565 -7.92 10.27 14.69
C SER A 565 -6.61 10.12 15.46
N CYS A 566 -6.45 9.01 16.19
CA CYS A 566 -5.25 8.70 16.97
C CYS A 566 -4.43 7.55 16.36
N HIS A 567 -5.09 6.47 15.95
CA HIS A 567 -4.41 5.25 15.50
C HIS A 567 -4.00 5.25 14.02
N ASN A 568 -4.53 6.16 13.19
CA ASN A 568 -4.22 6.24 11.76
C ASN A 568 -3.61 7.59 11.41
N THR A 569 -2.62 8.01 12.20
CA THR A 569 -1.96 9.30 12.03
C THR A 569 -1.34 9.42 10.65
N LYS A 570 -1.54 10.57 10.00
CA LYS A 570 -0.97 10.84 8.67
C LYS A 570 0.49 11.27 8.76
N THR A 571 1.39 10.30 8.85
CA THR A 571 2.84 10.53 8.96
C THR A 571 3.53 10.65 7.61
N MET A 572 2.94 10.10 6.55
CA MET A 572 3.53 10.02 5.21
C MET A 572 3.02 11.14 4.29
N GLN A 573 3.92 11.75 3.53
CA GLN A 573 3.58 12.86 2.62
C GLN A 573 3.73 12.47 1.15
N THR A 574 2.71 12.84 0.35
CA THR A 574 2.77 12.70 -1.10
C THR A 574 2.37 14.00 -1.81
N GLY A 575 1.34 14.70 -1.31
CA GLY A 575 0.92 16.02 -1.74
C GLY A 575 1.20 17.05 -0.65
N SER A 576 0.22 17.91 -0.35
CA SER A 576 0.39 19.06 0.54
C SER A 576 0.13 18.79 2.02
N GLY A 577 -0.52 17.70 2.39
CA GLY A 577 -1.07 17.55 3.74
C GLY A 577 -2.11 18.61 4.08
N GLY A 578 -2.34 18.78 5.38
CA GLY A 578 -3.14 19.85 5.97
C GLY A 578 -2.47 20.42 7.22
N LYS A 579 -2.97 21.56 7.69
CA LYS A 579 -2.46 22.19 8.91
C LYS A 579 -2.79 21.34 10.15
N GLY A 580 -1.81 21.23 11.04
CA GLY A 580 -2.01 20.81 12.42
C GLY A 580 -2.26 22.03 13.32
N LEU A 581 -1.93 21.90 14.60
CA LEU A 581 -1.98 23.00 15.56
C LEU A 581 -0.89 24.03 15.30
N VAL A 582 -1.11 25.24 15.81
CA VAL A 582 -0.10 26.31 15.84
C VAL A 582 0.65 26.23 17.16
N ALA A 583 1.98 26.16 17.10
CA ALA A 583 2.84 26.21 18.27
C ALA A 583 2.88 27.63 18.86
N ARG A 584 3.40 27.76 20.10
CA ARG A 584 3.53 29.06 20.78
C ARG A 584 4.38 30.09 20.03
N ASP A 585 5.32 29.64 19.20
CA ASP A 585 6.15 30.49 18.36
C ASP A 585 5.46 30.92 17.04
N GLY A 586 4.17 30.62 16.88
CA GLY A 586 3.37 30.96 15.71
C GLY A 586 3.57 30.01 14.51
N LYS A 587 4.46 29.02 14.59
CA LYS A 587 4.69 28.07 13.50
C LYS A 587 3.65 26.95 13.53
N ASN A 588 3.30 26.45 12.35
CA ASN A 588 2.35 25.37 12.20
C ASN A 588 3.05 24.01 12.36
N TYR A 589 2.47 23.14 13.18
CA TYR A 589 2.59 21.70 12.97
C TYR A 589 1.78 21.30 11.75
N TRP A 590 2.04 20.11 11.22
CA TRP A 590 1.38 19.60 10.03
C TRP A 590 0.82 18.20 10.23
N ALA A 591 -0.30 17.93 9.56
CA ALA A 591 -0.75 16.59 9.24
C ALA A 591 -0.37 16.32 7.78
N ASN A 592 0.24 15.17 7.48
CA ASN A 592 0.52 14.81 6.09
C ASN A 592 -0.75 14.22 5.43
N ASP A 593 -0.60 13.46 4.35
CA ASP A 593 -1.73 13.01 3.53
C ASP A 593 -2.08 11.55 3.77
N ILE A 594 -1.06 10.70 3.90
CA ILE A 594 -1.21 9.24 3.93
C ILE A 594 -1.06 8.76 5.37
N THR A 595 -2.00 7.92 5.79
CA THR A 595 -2.05 7.33 7.13
C THR A 595 -0.94 6.29 7.32
N SER A 596 -0.26 6.35 8.47
CA SER A 596 0.54 5.24 8.98
C SER A 596 -0.34 4.01 9.11
N HIS A 597 0.21 2.85 8.70
CA HIS A 597 -0.43 1.55 8.86
C HIS A 597 0.20 0.73 10.00
N LEU A 598 0.89 1.39 10.94
CA LEU A 598 1.37 0.79 12.18
C LEU A 598 0.24 0.61 13.20
N TYR A 599 -0.83 1.42 13.09
CA TYR A 599 -1.99 1.46 13.98
C TYR A 599 -1.69 1.80 15.45
N ASP A 600 -0.50 2.34 15.72
CA ASP A 600 -0.08 2.81 17.03
C ASP A 600 -0.46 4.29 17.24
N VAL A 601 -0.10 4.83 18.40
CA VAL A 601 -0.36 6.23 18.77
C VAL A 601 0.98 6.86 19.15
N PRO A 602 1.69 7.52 18.21
CA PRO A 602 2.97 8.14 18.50
C PRO A 602 2.77 9.27 19.52
N ARG A 603 3.60 9.25 20.58
CA ARG A 603 3.49 10.18 21.73
C ARG A 603 4.36 11.42 21.53
N LYS A 604 4.08 12.47 22.30
CA LYS A 604 4.85 13.73 22.32
C LYS A 604 6.34 13.57 22.67
N GLU A 605 6.72 12.44 23.28
CA GLU A 605 8.11 12.12 23.62
C GLU A 605 8.86 11.41 22.47
N ASN A 606 8.18 11.10 21.36
CA ASN A 606 8.80 10.49 20.19
C ASN A 606 9.90 11.40 19.65
N VAL A 607 11.05 10.83 19.29
CA VAL A 607 12.25 11.56 18.84
C VAL A 607 12.05 12.32 17.52
N GLY A 608 11.09 11.92 16.70
CA GLY A 608 10.67 12.65 15.51
C GLY A 608 9.84 13.89 15.80
N PHE A 609 9.39 14.08 17.04
CA PHE A 609 8.55 15.21 17.47
C PHE A 609 9.21 16.06 18.55
N LYS A 610 9.71 15.43 19.62
CA LYS A 610 10.26 16.12 20.79
C LYS A 610 11.49 16.94 20.41
N GLY A 611 11.43 18.25 20.68
CA GLY A 611 12.53 19.18 20.37
C GLY A 611 12.71 19.47 18.87
N VAL A 612 11.82 18.97 18.01
CA VAL A 612 11.84 19.25 16.58
C VAL A 612 10.96 20.45 16.29
N ALA A 613 11.43 21.37 15.43
CA ALA A 613 10.66 22.54 15.06
C ALA A 613 9.30 22.14 14.41
N PRO A 614 8.19 22.85 14.68
CA PRO A 614 6.85 22.44 14.23
C PRO A 614 6.72 22.11 12.73
N GLY A 615 7.41 22.87 11.88
CA GLY A 615 7.41 22.65 10.43
C GLY A 615 8.16 21.41 9.95
N ALA A 616 9.00 20.81 10.79
CA ALA A 616 9.81 19.62 10.49
C ALA A 616 9.48 18.42 11.38
N ALA A 617 8.62 18.59 12.39
CA ALA A 617 8.22 17.54 13.31
C ALA A 617 7.39 16.47 12.60
N MET A 618 7.57 15.22 13.03
CA MET A 618 6.71 14.10 12.62
C MET A 618 5.26 14.42 13.03
N PRO A 619 4.28 14.28 12.12
CA PRO A 619 2.87 14.40 12.49
C PRO A 619 2.51 13.36 13.56
N ILE A 620 1.89 13.81 14.66
CA ILE A 620 1.38 12.95 15.72
C ILE A 620 -0.02 13.42 16.15
N PRO A 621 -0.85 12.56 16.77
CA PRO A 621 -2.18 12.96 17.25
C PRO A 621 -2.18 14.19 18.14
N TYR A 622 -1.13 14.34 18.96
CA TYR A 622 -0.96 15.45 19.90
C TYR A 622 -0.98 16.83 19.22
N SER A 623 -0.47 16.92 17.99
CA SER A 623 -0.33 18.17 17.23
C SER A 623 -1.26 18.27 16.01
N ASN A 624 -2.14 17.29 15.81
CA ASN A 624 -3.15 17.33 14.76
C ASN A 624 -4.20 18.41 15.07
N ALA A 625 -4.89 18.93 14.04
CA ALA A 625 -5.87 20.00 14.20
C ALA A 625 -6.99 19.69 15.23
N CYS A 626 -7.44 18.43 15.32
CA CYS A 626 -8.41 17.99 16.33
C CYS A 626 -7.84 18.00 17.76
N GLY A 627 -6.52 18.01 17.91
CA GLY A 627 -5.83 17.91 19.19
C GLY A 627 -6.04 19.11 20.11
N ALA A 628 -6.45 20.28 19.59
CA ALA A 628 -6.66 21.49 20.40
C ALA A 628 -7.63 21.28 21.56
N ALA A 629 -8.59 20.37 21.40
CA ALA A 629 -9.59 20.06 22.41
C ALA A 629 -9.04 19.17 23.56
N CYS A 630 -7.91 18.48 23.33
CA CYS A 630 -7.28 17.57 24.29
C CYS A 630 -5.89 18.02 24.76
N HIS A 631 -5.20 18.84 23.99
CA HIS A 631 -3.75 19.04 24.09
C HIS A 631 -3.38 20.50 23.95
N LYS A 632 -2.44 20.95 24.79
CA LYS A 632 -1.81 22.26 24.71
C LYS A 632 -0.40 22.06 24.15
N VAL A 633 -0.18 22.47 22.90
CA VAL A 633 1.10 22.34 22.19
C VAL A 633 2.06 23.50 22.45
#